data_AF-A0A1G3Z8A4-F1
#
_entry.id   AF-A0A1G3Z8A4-F1
#
_cell.length_a   1.000
_cell.length_b   1.000
_cell.length_c   1.000
_cell.angle_alpha   90.00
_cell.angle_beta   90.00
_cell.angle_gamma   90.00
#
_symmetry.space_group_name_H-M   'P 1'
#
loop_
_entity.id
_entity.type
_entity.pdbx_description
1 polymer ?
#
loop_
_entity_poly.entity_id
_entity_poly.type
_entity_poly.pdbx_seq_one_letter_code
_entity_poly.pdbx_strand_id
1 'polypeptide(L)'
;MASSRLFAAEFEPKDADAIKMVQTLAAHIAKDAPGAFKAVDSKDPAYCNKDNPEFYAFAYDITGTVVCHPHNPKLIGTNYVDRPDPTGKLFRKEILQIANDPAKGKGWVDYTYTKPGDKKLHKKNTYFERVKGSDGKDYIPACGIYMK
;
A
#
# COMPACT_ATOMS: atom_id res chain seq x y z
N MET A 1 -35.38 -10.52 -19.99
CA MET A 1 -34.17 -9.68 -20.07
C MET A 1 -33.26 -10.05 -18.90
N ALA A 2 -32.17 -10.77 -19.15
CA ALA A 2 -31.16 -11.05 -18.14
C ALA A 2 -29.85 -10.40 -18.62
N SER A 3 -29.57 -9.21 -18.11
CA SER A 3 -28.26 -8.58 -18.23
C SER A 3 -27.40 -9.10 -17.07
N SER A 4 -26.79 -10.26 -17.27
CA SER A 4 -25.70 -10.70 -16.40
C SER A 4 -24.46 -9.90 -16.77
N ARG A 5 -24.10 -8.99 -15.86
CA ARG A 5 -22.90 -8.17 -15.88
C ARG A 5 -21.69 -9.07 -16.20
N LEU A 6 -20.99 -8.75 -17.29
CA LEU A 6 -19.60 -9.20 -17.45
C LEU A 6 -18.85 -8.68 -16.23
N PHE A 7 -18.30 -9.59 -15.42
CA PHE A 7 -17.17 -9.26 -14.59
C PHE A 7 -16.07 -8.80 -15.55
N ALA A 8 -15.81 -7.49 -15.58
CA ALA A 8 -14.53 -7.02 -16.09
C ALA A 8 -13.49 -7.76 -15.25
N ALA A 9 -12.71 -8.62 -15.89
CA ALA A 9 -11.48 -9.11 -15.30
C ALA A 9 -10.65 -7.86 -15.04
N GLU A 10 -10.70 -7.38 -13.80
CA GLU A 10 -9.83 -6.31 -13.33
C GLU A 10 -8.42 -6.73 -13.70
N PHE A 11 -7.76 -5.90 -14.49
CA PHE A 11 -6.36 -6.07 -14.80
C PHE A 11 -5.62 -5.99 -13.47
N GLU A 12 -5.44 -7.14 -12.79
CA GLU A 12 -4.58 -7.27 -11.63
C GLU A 12 -3.16 -7.21 -12.14
N PRO A 13 -2.43 -6.11 -11.95
CA PRO A 13 -1.07 -6.01 -12.42
C PRO A 13 -0.27 -6.92 -11.51
N LYS A 14 0.17 -8.08 -12.01
CA LYS A 14 0.92 -9.06 -11.22
C LYS A 14 2.39 -8.68 -11.20
N ASP A 15 2.70 -7.57 -10.54
CA ASP A 15 4.09 -7.17 -10.34
C ASP A 15 4.70 -8.01 -9.19
N ALA A 16 5.50 -8.99 -9.58
CA ALA A 16 6.10 -9.95 -8.65
C ALA A 16 7.05 -9.27 -7.65
N ASP A 17 7.70 -8.18 -8.05
CA ASP A 17 8.61 -7.44 -7.17
C ASP A 17 7.82 -6.70 -6.10
N ALA A 18 6.70 -6.05 -6.47
CA ALA A 18 5.83 -5.37 -5.51
C ALA A 18 5.24 -6.36 -4.49
N ILE A 19 4.79 -7.53 -4.96
CA ILE A 19 4.31 -8.62 -4.09
C ILE A 19 5.42 -9.05 -3.13
N LYS A 20 6.62 -9.32 -3.65
CA LYS A 20 7.77 -9.74 -2.85
C LYS A 20 8.17 -8.71 -1.80
N MET A 21 8.14 -7.42 -2.14
CA MET A 21 8.44 -6.34 -1.20
C MET A 21 7.40 -6.27 -0.07
N VAL A 22 6.11 -6.40 -0.38
CA VAL A 22 5.04 -6.45 0.63
C VAL A 22 5.19 -7.67 1.52
N GLN A 23 5.45 -8.85 0.96
CA GLN A 23 5.66 -10.07 1.74
C GLN A 23 6.89 -9.98 2.65
N THR A 24 7.96 -9.35 2.15
CA THR A 24 9.17 -9.08 2.95
C THR A 24 8.87 -8.13 4.11
N LEU A 25 8.11 -7.07 3.87
CA LEU A 25 7.69 -6.15 4.92
C LEU A 25 6.72 -6.81 5.89
N ALA A 26 5.76 -7.60 5.41
CA ALA A 26 4.81 -8.33 6.24
C ALA A 26 5.51 -9.30 7.19
N ALA A 27 6.47 -10.09 6.68
CA ALA A 27 7.27 -10.99 7.50
C ALA A 27 8.08 -10.23 8.57
N HIS A 28 8.62 -9.06 8.22
CA HIS A 28 9.33 -8.22 9.19
C HIS A 28 8.36 -7.66 10.25
N ILE A 29 7.19 -7.14 9.87
CA ILE A 29 6.16 -6.64 10.79
C ILE A 29 5.70 -7.73 11.76
N ALA A 30 5.48 -8.96 11.27
CA ALA A 30 5.09 -10.09 12.09
C ALA A 30 6.14 -10.47 13.15
N LYS A 31 7.43 -10.24 12.84
CA LYS A 31 8.56 -10.55 13.72
C LYS A 31 8.93 -9.40 14.67
N ASP A 32 8.95 -8.17 14.15
CA ASP A 32 9.35 -6.94 14.84
C ASP A 32 8.71 -5.73 14.14
N ALA A 33 7.48 -5.39 14.53
CA ALA A 33 6.75 -4.26 13.93
C ALA A 33 7.47 -2.92 14.11
N PRO A 34 7.95 -2.51 15.31
CA PRO A 34 8.71 -1.27 15.47
C PRO A 34 9.99 -1.23 14.62
N GLY A 35 10.74 -2.34 14.55
CA GLY A 35 11.93 -2.45 13.71
C GLY A 35 11.62 -2.31 12.22
N ALA A 36 10.54 -2.95 11.75
CA ALA A 36 10.08 -2.85 10.37
C ALA A 36 9.71 -1.41 9.98
N PHE A 37 8.96 -0.70 10.83
CA PHE A 37 8.57 0.69 10.57
C PHE A 37 9.80 1.60 10.49
N LYS A 38 10.73 1.46 11.45
CA LYS A 38 11.99 2.21 11.44
C LYS A 38 12.83 1.94 10.19
N ALA A 39 12.89 0.69 9.72
CA ALA A 39 13.62 0.33 8.50
C ALA A 39 13.01 0.99 7.25
N VAL A 40 11.67 0.97 7.13
CA VAL A 40 10.97 1.68 6.05
C VAL A 40 11.23 3.19 6.11
N ASP A 41 11.08 3.82 7.28
CA ASP A 41 11.25 5.26 7.43
C ASP A 41 12.71 5.72 7.19
N SER A 42 13.67 4.84 7.48
CA SER A 42 15.09 5.07 7.20
C SER A 42 15.48 4.80 5.74
N LYS A 43 14.52 4.47 4.87
CA LYS A 43 14.72 4.12 3.46
C LYS A 43 15.69 2.95 3.28
N ASP A 44 15.54 1.92 4.09
CA ASP A 44 16.29 0.67 3.91
C ASP A 44 16.11 0.17 2.46
N PRO A 45 17.19 -0.24 1.76
CA PRO A 45 17.11 -0.75 0.39
C PRO A 45 16.13 -1.91 0.18
N ALA A 46 15.80 -2.67 1.23
CA ALA A 46 14.78 -3.71 1.18
C ALA A 46 13.36 -3.17 0.91
N TYR A 47 13.11 -1.89 1.23
CA TYR A 47 11.79 -1.26 1.19
C TYR A 47 11.73 0.01 0.36
N CYS A 48 12.86 0.54 -0.09
CA CYS A 48 12.94 1.70 -0.95
C CYS A 48 14.12 1.51 -1.91
N ASN A 49 13.84 1.29 -3.18
CA ASN A 49 14.89 1.10 -4.16
C ASN A 49 15.68 2.42 -4.35
N LYS A 50 17.01 2.36 -4.23
CA LYS A 50 17.90 3.52 -4.36
C LYS A 50 17.97 4.06 -5.79
N ASP A 51 17.96 3.16 -6.77
CA ASP A 51 18.05 3.49 -8.19
C ASP A 51 16.68 3.84 -8.78
N ASN A 52 15.61 3.30 -8.18
CA ASN A 52 14.23 3.61 -8.52
C ASN A 52 13.43 4.03 -7.28
N PRO A 53 13.52 5.30 -6.84
CA PRO A 53 12.82 5.77 -5.65
C PRO A 53 11.30 5.80 -5.80
N GLU A 54 10.75 5.52 -6.98
CA GLU A 54 9.31 5.36 -7.18
C GLU A 54 8.79 4.01 -6.64
N PHE A 55 9.68 3.04 -6.46
CA PHE A 55 9.37 1.69 -6.00
C PHE A 55 9.70 1.54 -4.50
N TYR A 56 8.65 1.64 -3.67
CA TYR A 56 8.78 1.68 -2.22
C TYR A 56 7.59 1.05 -1.49
N ALA A 57 7.87 0.55 -0.30
CA ALA A 57 6.87 0.05 0.65
C ALA A 57 6.44 1.14 1.64
N PHE A 58 5.24 0.98 2.17
CA PHE A 58 4.65 1.76 3.26
C PHE A 58 3.61 0.89 3.96
N ALA A 59 3.08 1.32 5.11
CA ALA A 59 2.05 0.55 5.80
C ALA A 59 0.98 1.44 6.45
N TYR A 60 -0.22 0.87 6.59
CA TYR A 60 -1.31 1.42 7.39
C TYR A 60 -1.60 0.54 8.61
N ASP A 61 -2.21 1.11 9.63
CA ASP A 61 -3.01 0.33 10.58
C ASP A 61 -4.40 0.00 10.01
N ILE A 62 -5.20 -0.79 10.73
CA ILE A 62 -6.57 -1.17 10.31
C ILE A 62 -7.56 0.00 10.22
N THR A 63 -7.23 1.17 10.77
CA THR A 63 -8.09 2.37 10.73
C THR A 63 -7.75 3.28 9.55
N GLY A 64 -6.59 3.08 8.91
CA GLY A 64 -6.12 3.86 7.77
C GLY A 64 -5.11 4.94 8.15
N THR A 65 -4.61 4.90 9.39
CA THR A 65 -3.48 5.72 9.83
C THR A 65 -2.20 5.18 9.19
N VAL A 66 -1.41 6.05 8.58
CA VAL A 66 -0.10 5.67 8.04
C VAL A 66 0.86 5.42 9.20
N VAL A 67 1.48 4.25 9.26
CA VAL A 67 2.40 3.87 10.35
C VAL A 67 3.87 4.00 9.96
N CYS A 68 4.19 3.89 8.67
CA CYS A 68 5.53 4.15 8.13
C CYS A 68 5.45 4.59 6.66
N HIS A 69 6.36 5.48 6.25
CA HIS A 69 6.43 5.96 4.86
C HIS A 69 7.81 6.56 4.52
N PRO A 70 8.54 6.04 3.52
CA PRO A 70 9.93 6.43 3.26
C PRO A 70 10.09 7.84 2.68
N HIS A 71 9.15 8.31 1.86
CA HIS A 71 9.27 9.62 1.17
C HIS A 71 8.54 10.78 1.84
N ASN A 72 7.54 10.54 2.67
CA ASN A 72 6.67 11.58 3.18
C ASN A 72 6.36 11.36 4.67
N PRO A 73 7.30 11.71 5.57
CA PRO A 73 7.15 11.48 7.00
C PRO A 73 5.97 12.26 7.61
N LYS A 74 5.50 13.33 6.95
CA LYS A 74 4.32 14.09 7.38
C LYS A 74 3.03 13.28 7.33
N LEU A 75 3.00 12.15 6.62
CA LEU A 75 1.83 11.28 6.59
C LEU A 75 1.72 10.40 7.84
N ILE A 76 2.85 10.09 8.48
CA ILE A 76 2.93 9.15 9.60
C ILE A 76 2.11 9.69 10.77
N GLY A 77 1.28 8.82 11.37
CA GLY A 77 0.39 9.17 12.47
C GLY A 77 -0.89 9.89 12.06
N THR A 78 -1.10 10.14 10.76
CA THR A 78 -2.34 10.78 10.26
C THR A 78 -3.22 9.78 9.52
N ASN A 79 -4.52 9.82 9.81
CA ASN A 79 -5.53 9.05 9.10
C ASN A 79 -6.05 9.82 7.88
N TYR A 80 -5.93 9.22 6.70
CA TYR A 80 -6.37 9.81 5.42
C TYR A 80 -7.46 8.98 4.73
N VAL A 81 -8.18 8.14 5.46
CA VAL A 81 -9.17 7.20 4.87
C VAL A 81 -10.26 7.92 4.06
N ASP A 82 -10.71 9.08 4.52
CA ASP A 82 -11.74 9.89 3.86
C ASP A 82 -11.17 10.95 2.91
N ARG A 83 -9.84 10.98 2.72
CA ARG A 83 -9.20 11.91 1.78
C ARG A 83 -9.13 11.28 0.39
N PRO A 84 -9.85 11.82 -0.61
CA PRO A 84 -9.79 11.31 -1.96
C PRO A 84 -8.46 11.63 -2.64
N ASP A 85 -8.16 10.88 -3.69
CA ASP A 85 -7.16 11.27 -4.68
C ASP A 85 -7.67 12.46 -5.54
N PRO A 86 -6.83 13.05 -6.43
CA PRO A 86 -7.25 14.16 -7.28
C PRO A 86 -8.41 13.87 -8.24
N THR A 87 -8.77 12.60 -8.44
CA THR A 87 -9.91 12.17 -9.27
C THR A 87 -11.18 11.90 -8.45
N GLY A 88 -11.11 12.05 -7.13
CA GLY A 88 -12.23 11.79 -6.22
C GLY A 88 -12.27 10.38 -5.63
N LYS A 89 -11.29 9.51 -5.94
CA LYS A 89 -11.29 8.11 -5.48
C LYS A 89 -10.81 8.00 -4.04
N LEU A 90 -11.61 7.38 -3.17
CA LEU A 90 -11.27 7.05 -1.78
C LEU A 90 -10.44 5.75 -1.68
N PHE A 91 -9.28 5.73 -2.33
CA PHE A 91 -8.48 4.51 -2.50
C PHE A 91 -8.02 3.88 -1.18
N ARG A 92 -7.77 4.69 -0.13
CA ARG A 92 -7.40 4.15 1.19
C ARG A 92 -8.57 3.40 1.82
N LYS A 93 -9.78 3.94 1.68
CA LYS A 93 -11.00 3.27 2.14
C LYS A 93 -11.21 1.94 1.44
N GLU A 94 -10.96 1.89 0.14
CA GLU A 94 -11.03 0.66 -0.66
C GLU A 94 -9.99 -0.37 -0.24
N ILE A 95 -8.72 0.03 -0.06
CA ILE A 95 -7.65 -0.83 0.48
C ILE A 95 -8.08 -1.41 1.83
N LEU A 96 -8.59 -0.57 2.73
CA LEU A 96 -9.04 -1.01 4.06
C LEU A 96 -10.22 -1.98 3.98
N GLN A 97 -11.19 -1.74 3.10
CA GLN A 97 -12.33 -2.63 2.90
C GLN A 97 -11.87 -4.01 2.45
N ILE A 98 -10.95 -4.09 1.50
CA ILE A 98 -10.42 -5.36 0.99
C ILE A 98 -9.52 -6.04 2.03
N ALA A 99 -8.65 -5.30 2.71
CA ALA A 99 -7.75 -5.85 3.72
C ALA A 99 -8.50 -6.38 4.96
N ASN A 100 -9.60 -5.72 5.33
CA ASN A 100 -10.43 -6.15 6.46
C ASN A 100 -11.43 -7.25 6.12
N ASP A 101 -11.65 -7.55 4.84
CA ASP A 101 -12.46 -8.69 4.39
C ASP A 101 -11.74 -10.02 4.73
N PRO A 102 -12.31 -10.86 5.62
CA PRO A 102 -11.69 -12.12 6.02
C PRO A 102 -11.48 -13.12 4.88
N ALA A 103 -12.23 -12.99 3.77
CA ALA A 103 -12.08 -13.86 2.61
C ALA A 103 -10.97 -13.42 1.66
N LYS A 104 -10.49 -12.16 1.77
CA LYS A 104 -9.50 -11.58 0.85
C LYS A 104 -8.18 -11.32 1.55
N GLY A 105 -8.16 -10.38 2.51
CA GLY A 105 -6.97 -9.98 3.26
C GLY A 105 -5.83 -9.35 2.43
N LYS A 106 -5.90 -9.33 1.10
CA LYS A 106 -4.89 -8.79 0.18
C LYS A 106 -5.52 -8.42 -1.16
N GLY A 107 -4.82 -7.61 -1.95
CA GLY A 107 -5.29 -7.25 -3.28
C GLY A 107 -4.52 -6.10 -3.91
N TRP A 108 -5.08 -5.59 -5.00
CA TRP A 108 -4.56 -4.45 -5.75
C TRP A 108 -5.59 -3.33 -5.78
N VAL A 109 -5.13 -2.08 -5.64
CA VAL A 109 -5.95 -0.88 -5.83
C VAL A 109 -5.17 0.15 -6.65
N ASP A 110 -5.78 0.61 -7.73
CA ASP A 110 -5.27 1.70 -8.56
C ASP A 110 -5.79 3.06 -8.07
N TYR A 111 -4.97 4.10 -8.19
CA TYR A 111 -5.34 5.48 -7.86
C TYR A 111 -4.37 6.47 -8.52
N THR A 112 -4.68 7.76 -8.38
CA THR A 112 -3.86 8.84 -8.91
C THR A 112 -2.98 9.42 -7.79
N TYR A 113 -1.68 9.49 -8.01
CA TYR A 113 -0.72 9.96 -7.01
C TYR A 113 0.47 10.70 -7.62
N THR A 114 1.14 11.53 -6.83
CA THR A 114 2.40 12.17 -7.22
C THR A 114 3.56 11.20 -7.01
N LYS A 115 4.57 11.25 -7.88
CA LYS A 115 5.83 10.50 -7.68
C LYS A 115 6.76 11.24 -6.71
N PRO A 116 7.66 10.55 -6.01
CA PRO A 116 8.71 11.22 -5.25
C PRO A 116 9.53 12.15 -6.15
N GLY A 117 9.63 13.44 -5.79
CA GLY A 117 10.38 14.44 -6.57
C GLY A 117 9.62 15.05 -7.77
N ASP A 118 8.43 14.57 -8.11
CA ASP A 118 7.59 15.11 -9.18
C ASP A 118 6.24 15.60 -8.62
N LYS A 119 5.72 16.70 -9.18
CA LYS A 119 4.42 17.27 -8.82
C LYS A 119 3.31 16.86 -9.80
N LYS A 120 3.66 16.21 -10.91
CA LYS A 120 2.67 15.70 -11.86
C LYS A 120 1.87 14.55 -11.25
N LEU A 121 0.64 14.40 -11.74
CA LEU A 121 -0.25 13.33 -11.37
C LEU A 121 0.04 12.10 -12.24
N HIS A 122 0.20 10.95 -11.59
CA HIS A 122 0.50 9.67 -12.24
C HIS A 122 -0.49 8.61 -11.77
N LYS A 123 -0.77 7.63 -12.63
CA LYS A 123 -1.51 6.43 -12.21
C LYS A 123 -0.56 5.54 -11.41
N LYS A 124 -1.00 5.12 -10.24
CA LYS A 124 -0.27 4.25 -9.33
C LYS A 124 -1.17 3.07 -9.00
N ASN A 125 -0.63 1.86 -9.11
CA ASN A 125 -1.30 0.66 -8.68
C ASN A 125 -0.57 0.09 -7.46
N THR A 126 -1.29 -0.27 -6.41
CA THR A 126 -0.70 -0.66 -5.11
C THR A 126 -1.16 -2.05 -4.70
N TYR A 127 -0.20 -2.93 -4.46
CA TYR A 127 -0.42 -4.19 -3.79
C TYR A 127 -0.39 -4.00 -2.28
N PHE A 128 -1.23 -4.74 -1.56
CA PHE A 128 -1.21 -4.78 -0.10
C PHE A 128 -1.62 -6.15 0.41
N GLU A 129 -1.22 -6.44 1.64
CA GLU A 129 -1.59 -7.65 2.37
C GLU A 129 -1.77 -7.31 3.84
N ARG A 130 -2.78 -7.88 4.49
CA ARG A 130 -3.00 -7.77 5.93
C ARG A 130 -2.09 -8.74 6.65
N VAL A 131 -1.44 -8.26 7.70
CA VAL A 131 -0.54 -9.05 8.54
C VAL A 131 -0.76 -8.72 10.01
N LYS A 132 -0.64 -9.74 10.86
CA LYS A 132 -0.58 -9.54 12.30
C LYS A 132 0.85 -9.22 12.72
N GLY A 133 1.06 -8.07 13.35
CA GLY A 133 2.34 -7.62 13.86
C GLY A 133 2.76 -8.33 15.15
N SER A 134 4.04 -8.19 15.48
CA SER A 134 4.63 -8.74 16.71
C SER A 134 4.04 -8.16 17.99
N ASP A 135 3.35 -7.02 17.92
CA ASP A 135 2.64 -6.38 19.03
C ASP A 135 1.17 -6.82 19.15
N GLY A 136 0.74 -7.80 18.34
CA GLY A 136 -0.61 -8.36 18.34
C GLY A 136 -1.64 -7.55 17.55
N LYS A 137 -1.27 -6.39 16.98
CA LYS A 137 -2.14 -5.57 16.13
C LYS A 137 -2.05 -6.00 14.68
N ASP A 138 -3.07 -5.66 13.90
CA ASP A 138 -3.07 -5.88 12.46
C ASP A 138 -2.57 -4.64 11.71
N TYR A 139 -1.80 -4.87 10.66
CA TYR A 139 -1.24 -3.87 9.77
C TYR A 139 -1.49 -4.24 8.32
N ILE A 140 -1.41 -3.24 7.45
CA ILE A 140 -1.60 -3.36 6.01
C ILE A 140 -0.34 -2.81 5.32
N PRO A 141 0.76 -3.57 5.25
CA PRO A 141 1.88 -3.28 4.36
C PRO A 141 1.43 -3.22 2.90
N ALA A 142 2.02 -2.29 2.17
CA ALA A 142 1.68 -2.01 0.79
C ALA A 142 2.91 -1.55 -0.01
N CYS A 143 2.92 -1.84 -1.30
CA CYS A 143 3.94 -1.38 -2.25
C CYS A 143 3.23 -0.98 -3.54
N GLY A 144 3.63 0.16 -4.12
CA GLY A 144 3.01 0.66 -5.33
C GLY A 144 3.96 0.81 -6.51
N ILE A 145 3.40 0.58 -7.69
CA ILE A 145 4.04 0.74 -8.99
C ILE A 145 3.36 1.89 -9.73
N TYR A 146 4.16 2.79 -10.30
CA TYR A 146 3.63 3.85 -11.15
C TYR A 146 3.53 3.33 -12.58
N MET A 147 2.36 3.48 -13.18
CA MET A 147 2.09 3.06 -14.55
C MET A 147 2.75 4.05 -15.51
N LYS A 148 3.32 3.51 -16.60
CA LYS A 148 3.93 4.30 -17.68
C LYS A 148 2.87 4.88 -18.60
#